data_AF-A0A8S2QH27-F1
#
_entry.id   AF-A0A8S2QH27-F1
#
_cell.length_a   1.000
_cell.length_b   1.000
_cell.length_c   1.000
_cell.angle_alpha   90.00
_cell.angle_beta   90.00
_cell.angle_gamma   90.00
#
_symmetry.space_group_name_H-M   'P 1'
#
loop_
_entity.id
_entity.type
_entity.pdbx_description
1 polymer ?
#
loop_
_entity_poly.entity_id
_entity_poly.type
_entity_poly.pdbx_seq_one_letter_code
_entity_poly.pdbx_strand_id
1 'polypeptide(L)'
;MRAQKPWAKLYTKVDKYKREYHTATKNLKMAETQENNSKLDAAVTLEQKQKATDKVDKCRKEKEGAKQKYTEAIQELNRYNPKYMDDMNEVFMRCQAFEKDRLTSFRDFIGKTQKCLDLSSRPQLPTIVQQFSQSIKSMDADTDLRVWSDTNGAGMK
;
A
#
# COMPACT_ATOMS: atom_id res chain seq x y z
N MET A 1 -7.07 3.27 11.37
CA MET A 1 -7.11 4.66 11.90
C MET A 1 -6.57 4.84 13.32
N ARG A 2 -6.57 3.83 14.22
CA ARG A 2 -6.09 4.00 15.60
C ARG A 2 -4.58 4.29 15.72
N ALA A 3 -3.72 3.56 15.00
CA ALA A 3 -2.26 3.74 15.01
C ALA A 3 -1.79 5.12 14.48
N GLN A 4 -2.45 5.62 13.43
CA GLN A 4 -2.08 6.91 12.81
C GLN A 4 -2.61 8.14 13.55
N LYS A 5 -3.75 8.01 14.26
CA LYS A 5 -4.48 9.16 14.81
C LYS A 5 -3.65 10.03 15.78
N PRO A 6 -2.83 9.49 16.70
CA PRO A 6 -2.00 10.31 17.58
C PRO A 6 -0.95 11.12 16.83
N TRP A 7 -0.24 10.49 15.89
CA TRP A 7 0.76 11.16 15.05
C TRP A 7 0.12 12.27 14.20
N ALA A 8 -1.04 12.01 13.59
CA ALA A 8 -1.76 13.00 12.79
C ALA A 8 -2.20 14.23 13.60
N LYS A 9 -2.55 14.06 14.87
CA LYS A 9 -2.84 15.19 15.78
C LYS A 9 -1.59 16.03 16.05
N LEU A 10 -0.46 15.39 16.33
CA LEU A 10 0.82 16.09 16.53
C LEU A 10 1.25 16.82 15.25
N TYR A 11 1.10 16.20 14.10
CA TYR A 11 1.40 16.81 12.80
C TYR A 11 0.50 18.04 12.54
N THR A 12 -0.79 17.95 12.86
CA THR A 12 -1.71 19.09 12.74
C THR A 12 -1.32 20.24 13.67
N LYS A 13 -0.84 19.95 14.89
CA LYS A 13 -0.29 20.94 15.83
C LYS A 13 0.96 21.62 15.26
N VAL A 14 1.87 20.86 14.67
CA VAL A 14 3.04 21.39 13.95
C VAL A 14 2.62 22.32 12.82
N ASP A 15 1.66 21.91 11.99
CA ASP A 15 1.21 22.73 10.86
C ASP A 15 0.49 24.02 11.28
N LYS A 16 -0.25 23.98 12.41
CA LYS A 16 -0.82 25.18 13.03
C LYS A 16 0.28 26.16 13.44
N TYR A 17 1.28 25.73 14.21
CA TYR A 17 2.32 26.63 14.69
C TYR A 17 3.30 27.09 13.60
N LYS A 18 3.49 26.27 12.56
CA LYS A 18 4.19 26.67 11.33
C LYS A 18 3.53 27.92 10.74
N ARG A 19 2.20 27.91 10.57
CA ARG A 19 1.43 29.04 10.05
C ARG A 19 1.53 30.26 10.95
N GLU A 20 1.38 30.09 12.26
CA GLU A 20 1.54 31.18 13.24
C GLU A 20 2.92 31.83 13.16
N TYR A 21 4.00 31.03 13.08
CA TYR A 21 5.37 31.52 12.95
C TYR A 21 5.60 32.29 11.65
N HIS A 22 5.13 31.79 10.51
CA HIS A 22 5.28 32.49 9.23
C HIS A 22 4.45 33.78 9.18
N THR A 23 3.24 33.79 9.76
CA THR A 23 2.45 35.02 9.87
C THR A 23 3.13 36.05 10.78
N ALA A 24 3.66 35.64 11.94
CA ALA A 24 4.42 36.54 12.81
C ALA A 24 5.69 37.09 12.12
N THR A 25 6.37 36.25 11.33
CA THR A 25 7.53 36.66 10.53
C THR A 25 7.15 37.70 9.46
N LYS A 26 6.02 37.49 8.77
CA LYS A 26 5.49 38.46 7.79
C LYS A 26 5.13 39.78 8.47
N ASN A 27 4.44 39.73 9.62
CA ASN A 27 4.03 40.91 10.38
C ASN A 27 5.24 41.72 10.87
N LEU A 28 6.28 41.04 11.38
CA LEU A 28 7.53 41.70 11.76
C LEU A 28 8.14 42.43 10.56
N LYS A 29 8.23 41.77 9.39
CA LYS A 29 8.80 42.40 8.20
C LYS A 29 8.00 43.63 7.75
N MET A 30 6.68 43.56 7.81
CA MET A 30 5.81 44.71 7.52
C MET A 30 6.00 45.85 8.53
N ALA A 31 6.15 45.55 9.82
CA ALA A 31 6.39 46.54 10.86
C ALA A 31 7.76 47.21 10.70
N GLU A 32 8.82 46.45 10.38
CA GLU A 32 10.16 46.97 10.11
C GLU A 32 10.17 47.91 8.90
N THR A 33 9.48 47.55 7.82
CA THR A 33 9.34 48.43 6.65
C THR A 33 8.61 49.73 7.01
N GLN A 34 7.52 49.64 7.78
CA GLN A 34 6.79 50.82 8.22
C GLN A 34 7.63 51.73 9.12
N GLU A 35 8.39 51.15 10.06
CA GLU A 35 9.30 51.89 10.93
C GLU A 35 10.39 52.61 10.11
N ASN A 36 10.98 51.93 9.13
CA ASN A 36 11.99 52.52 8.26
C ASN A 36 11.44 53.69 7.44
N ASN A 37 10.23 53.54 6.89
CA ASN A 37 9.55 54.62 6.17
C ASN A 37 9.24 55.81 7.08
N SER A 38 8.76 55.55 8.30
CA SER A 38 8.50 56.59 9.30
C SER A 38 9.76 57.33 9.76
N LYS A 39 10.95 56.70 9.73
CA LYS A 39 12.23 57.36 10.03
C LYS A 39 12.65 58.36 8.94
N LEU A 40 12.38 58.03 7.68
CA LEU A 40 12.76 58.82 6.51
C LEU A 40 11.82 60.00 6.23
N ASP A 41 10.60 59.97 6.79
CA ASP A 41 9.62 61.03 6.62
C ASP A 41 9.80 62.14 7.67
N ALA A 42 10.07 63.36 7.18
CA ALA A 42 10.24 64.56 8.02
C ALA A 42 8.91 65.08 8.59
N ALA A 43 7.76 64.68 8.03
CA ALA A 43 6.43 65.05 8.52
C ALA A 43 5.96 64.19 9.70
N VAL A 44 6.65 63.09 10.00
CA VAL A 44 6.29 62.15 11.07
C VAL A 44 6.86 62.63 12.41
N THR A 45 5.99 62.70 13.42
CA THR A 45 6.36 63.18 14.76
C THR A 45 7.23 62.18 15.52
N LEU A 46 7.95 62.65 16.53
CA LEU A 46 8.77 61.79 17.40
C LEU A 46 7.93 60.70 18.08
N GLU A 47 6.70 61.03 18.50
CA GLU A 47 5.76 60.08 19.10
C GLU A 47 5.36 58.97 18.12
N GLN A 48 5.11 59.32 16.86
CA GLN A 48 4.78 58.35 15.81
C GLN A 48 5.97 57.43 15.50
N LYS A 49 7.20 57.96 15.52
CA LYS A 49 8.43 57.17 15.38
C LYS A 49 8.59 56.18 16.55
N GLN A 50 8.39 56.64 17.78
CA GLN A 50 8.43 55.78 18.97
C GLN A 50 7.40 54.65 18.89
N LYS A 51 6.15 54.98 18.52
CA LYS A 51 5.07 54.00 18.34
C LYS A 51 5.40 52.94 17.28
N ALA A 52 6.11 53.32 16.22
CA ALA A 52 6.55 52.38 15.19
C ALA A 52 7.63 51.42 15.73
N THR A 53 8.59 51.94 16.51
CA THR A 53 9.62 51.12 17.18
C THR A 53 8.99 50.15 18.19
N ASP A 54 8.07 50.61 19.04
CA ASP A 54 7.37 49.76 20.02
C ASP A 54 6.59 48.62 19.32
N LYS A 55 6.01 48.91 18.14
CA LYS A 55 5.31 47.91 17.32
C LYS A 55 6.28 46.86 16.77
N VAL A 56 7.47 47.25 16.32
CA VAL A 56 8.52 46.31 15.85
C VAL A 56 8.96 45.40 16.99
N ASP A 57 9.22 45.96 18.18
CA ASP A 57 9.63 45.17 19.35
C ASP A 57 8.54 44.17 19.79
N LYS A 58 7.27 44.58 19.72
CA LYS A 58 6.14 43.67 19.95
C LYS A 58 6.12 42.53 18.94
N CYS A 59 6.19 42.84 17.64
CA CYS A 59 6.19 41.81 16.59
C CYS A 59 7.42 40.87 16.69
N ARG A 60 8.56 41.37 17.18
CA ARG A 60 9.75 40.55 17.42
C ARG A 60 9.53 39.55 18.55
N LYS A 61 8.93 39.98 19.68
CA LYS A 61 8.54 39.09 20.78
C LYS A 61 7.50 38.05 20.33
N GLU A 62 6.50 38.46 19.56
CA GLU A 62 5.49 37.55 18.99
C GLU A 62 6.12 36.49 18.07
N LYS A 63 7.05 36.89 17.20
CA LYS A 63 7.78 35.96 16.33
C LYS A 63 8.56 34.93 17.13
N GLU A 64 9.30 35.34 18.15
CA GLU A 64 10.08 34.37 18.95
C GLU A 64 9.19 33.43 19.77
N GLY A 65 8.09 33.94 20.33
CA GLY A 65 7.08 33.08 20.98
C GLY A 65 6.46 32.06 20.02
N ALA A 66 6.16 32.46 18.79
CA ALA A 66 5.66 31.55 17.76
C ALA A 66 6.72 30.53 17.31
N LYS A 67 7.98 30.94 17.19
CA LYS A 67 9.11 30.06 16.86
C LYS A 67 9.33 29.00 17.94
N GLN A 68 9.27 29.38 19.22
CA GLN A 68 9.39 28.45 20.33
C GLN A 68 8.29 27.37 20.27
N LYS A 69 7.02 27.78 20.17
CA LYS A 69 5.88 26.84 20.05
C LYS A 69 6.02 25.90 18.85
N TYR A 70 6.46 26.43 17.70
CA TYR A 70 6.66 25.64 16.50
C TYR A 70 7.78 24.61 16.69
N THR A 71 8.91 25.02 17.28
CA THR A 71 10.06 24.14 17.54
C THR A 71 9.71 23.04 18.54
N GLU A 72 9.00 23.39 19.62
CA GLU A 72 8.53 22.42 20.63
C GLU A 72 7.59 21.38 20.01
N ALA A 73 6.65 21.81 19.16
CA ALA A 73 5.75 20.88 18.49
C ALA A 73 6.48 19.94 17.50
N ILE A 74 7.51 20.43 16.80
CA ILE A 74 8.36 19.57 15.96
C ILE A 74 9.09 18.53 16.81
N GLN A 75 9.67 18.94 17.94
CA GLN A 75 10.37 18.03 18.84
C GLN A 75 9.42 16.96 19.41
N GLU A 76 8.20 17.36 19.81
CA GLU A 76 7.16 16.43 20.27
C GLU A 76 6.78 15.41 19.19
N LEU A 77 6.57 15.86 17.95
CA LEU A 77 6.30 14.97 16.81
C LEU A 77 7.47 13.99 16.57
N ASN A 78 8.71 14.49 16.55
CA ASN A 78 9.89 13.67 16.31
C ASN A 78 10.10 12.62 17.40
N ARG A 79 9.82 12.95 18.66
CA ARG A 79 9.84 11.98 19.77
C ARG A 79 8.78 10.88 19.60
N TYR A 80 7.66 11.18 18.95
CA TYR A 80 6.59 10.22 18.72
C TYR A 80 6.78 9.37 17.45
N ASN A 81 7.60 9.83 16.49
CA ASN A 81 7.83 9.12 15.22
C ASN A 81 8.20 7.64 15.38
N PRO A 82 9.12 7.23 16.28
CA PRO A 82 9.46 5.81 16.44
C PRO A 82 8.24 4.96 16.79
N LYS A 83 7.46 5.40 17.79
CA LYS A 83 6.22 4.70 18.18
C LYS A 83 5.20 4.63 17.05
N TYR A 84 5.03 5.72 16.32
CA TYR A 84 4.14 5.75 15.16
C TYR A 84 4.57 4.73 14.09
N MET A 85 5.86 4.66 13.79
CA MET A 85 6.41 3.71 12.82
C MET A 85 6.20 2.26 13.28
N ASP A 86 6.44 1.97 14.56
CA ASP A 86 6.21 0.64 15.14
C ASP A 86 4.73 0.24 15.06
N ASP A 87 3.82 1.11 15.52
CA ASP A 87 2.38 0.85 15.53
C ASP A 87 1.84 0.66 14.09
N MET A 88 2.36 1.41 13.10
CA MET A 88 1.99 1.24 11.68
C MET A 88 2.58 -0.03 11.07
N ASN A 89 3.83 -0.37 11.40
CA ASN A 89 4.47 -1.62 10.96
C ASN A 89 3.73 -2.85 11.48
N GLU A 90 3.27 -2.83 12.73
CA GLU A 90 2.51 -3.95 13.30
C GLU A 90 1.22 -4.23 12.51
N VAL A 91 0.48 -3.18 12.15
CA VAL A 91 -0.72 -3.31 11.30
C VAL A 91 -0.35 -3.81 9.92
N PHE A 92 0.72 -3.27 9.32
CA PHE A 92 1.19 -3.68 8.00
C PHE A 92 1.62 -5.16 7.98
N MET A 93 2.36 -5.62 8.98
CA MET A 93 2.82 -7.01 9.07
C MET A 93 1.65 -7.99 9.20
N ARG A 94 0.55 -7.59 9.87
CA ARG A 94 -0.68 -8.39 9.88
C ARG A 94 -1.31 -8.51 8.50
N CYS A 95 -1.35 -7.42 7.73
CA CYS A 95 -1.82 -7.47 6.34
C CYS A 95 -0.92 -8.36 5.48
N GLN A 96 0.40 -8.27 5.64
CA GLN A 96 1.36 -9.11 4.92
C GLN A 96 1.20 -10.60 5.25
N ALA A 97 0.96 -10.93 6.52
CA ALA A 97 0.71 -12.31 6.93
C ALA A 97 -0.56 -12.87 6.27
N PHE A 98 -1.65 -12.12 6.31
CA PHE A 98 -2.89 -12.51 5.64
C PHE A 98 -2.71 -12.68 4.12
N GLU A 99 -1.99 -11.76 3.49
CA GLU A 99 -1.74 -11.83 2.06
C GLU A 99 -0.85 -13.03 1.69
N LYS A 100 0.17 -13.33 2.51
CA LYS A 100 1.02 -14.51 2.34
C LYS A 100 0.19 -15.79 2.38
N ASP A 101 -0.75 -15.89 3.30
CA ASP A 101 -1.63 -17.07 3.41
C ASP A 101 -2.52 -17.20 2.17
N ARG A 102 -3.10 -16.10 1.68
CA ARG A 102 -3.88 -16.08 0.44
C ARG A 102 -3.06 -16.55 -0.76
N LEU A 103 -1.87 -15.99 -0.95
CA LEU A 103 -0.99 -16.34 -2.08
C LEU A 103 -0.54 -17.80 -2.03
N THR A 104 -0.19 -18.29 -0.84
CA THR A 104 0.18 -19.69 -0.64
C THR A 104 -0.99 -20.61 -0.96
N SER A 105 -2.19 -20.28 -0.47
CA SER A 105 -3.42 -21.03 -0.75
C SER A 105 -3.74 -21.06 -2.25
N PHE A 106 -3.59 -19.94 -2.95
CA PHE A 106 -3.79 -19.86 -4.39
C PHE A 106 -2.82 -20.73 -5.17
N ARG A 107 -1.53 -20.70 -4.82
CA ARG A 107 -0.52 -21.57 -5.43
C ARG A 107 -0.89 -23.05 -5.23
N ASP A 108 -1.27 -23.42 -4.02
CA ASP A 108 -1.60 -24.81 -3.70
C ASP A 108 -2.88 -25.26 -4.42
N PHE A 109 -3.88 -24.38 -4.54
CA PHE A 109 -5.09 -24.62 -5.32
C PHE A 109 -4.80 -24.84 -6.81
N ILE A 110 -4.00 -23.97 -7.41
CA ILE A 110 -3.60 -24.09 -8.82
C ILE A 110 -2.79 -25.39 -9.03
N GLY A 111 -1.86 -25.69 -8.12
CA GLY A 111 -1.06 -26.92 -8.19
C GLY A 111 -1.91 -28.19 -8.09
N LYS A 112 -2.91 -28.21 -7.20
CA LYS A 112 -3.87 -29.33 -7.11
C LYS A 112 -4.70 -29.45 -8.39
N THR A 113 -5.18 -28.32 -8.92
CA THR A 113 -5.97 -28.29 -10.15
C THR A 113 -5.18 -28.84 -11.34
N GLN A 114 -3.92 -28.42 -11.50
CA GLN A 114 -3.03 -28.95 -12.54
C GLN A 114 -2.87 -30.47 -12.44
N LYS A 115 -2.66 -31.01 -11.23
CA LYS A 115 -2.56 -32.47 -11.02
C LYS A 115 -3.85 -33.22 -11.37
N CYS A 116 -5.02 -32.66 -11.04
CA CYS A 116 -6.30 -33.29 -11.38
C CYS A 116 -6.53 -33.38 -12.91
N LEU A 117 -6.03 -32.39 -13.65
CA LEU A 117 -6.15 -32.27 -15.10
C LEU A 117 -5.04 -33.00 -15.87
N ASP A 118 -3.94 -33.37 -15.22
CA ASP A 118 -2.84 -34.09 -15.85
C ASP A 118 -3.21 -35.55 -16.12
N LEU A 119 -3.78 -35.78 -17.31
CA LEU A 119 -4.13 -37.10 -17.79
C LEU A 119 -2.89 -37.96 -18.07
N SER A 120 -1.76 -37.37 -18.46
CA SER A 120 -0.54 -38.13 -18.83
C SER A 120 0.04 -38.93 -17.66
N SER A 121 -0.14 -38.42 -16.45
CA SER A 121 0.26 -39.08 -15.21
C SER A 121 -0.66 -40.24 -14.78
N ARG A 122 -1.81 -40.44 -15.45
CA ARG A 122 -2.79 -41.45 -15.04
C ARG A 122 -2.37 -42.85 -15.50
N PRO A 123 -2.10 -43.79 -14.56
CA PRO A 123 -1.60 -45.12 -14.90
C PRO A 123 -2.61 -45.98 -15.68
N GLN A 124 -3.89 -45.60 -15.66
CA GLN A 124 -4.95 -46.31 -16.36
C GLN A 124 -4.93 -46.07 -17.87
N LEU A 125 -4.45 -44.91 -18.35
CA LEU A 125 -4.51 -44.57 -19.77
C LEU A 125 -3.65 -45.52 -20.64
N PRO A 126 -2.39 -45.82 -20.31
CA PRO A 126 -1.61 -46.80 -21.06
C PRO A 126 -2.31 -48.18 -21.10
N THR A 127 -2.88 -48.61 -19.97
CA THR A 127 -3.61 -49.88 -19.89
C THR A 127 -4.83 -49.89 -20.80
N ILE A 128 -5.63 -48.81 -20.82
CA ILE A 128 -6.80 -48.68 -21.71
C ILE A 128 -6.37 -48.78 -23.18
N VAL A 129 -5.32 -48.05 -23.56
CA VAL A 129 -4.80 -48.06 -24.94
C VAL A 129 -4.26 -49.43 -25.32
N GLN A 130 -3.54 -50.09 -24.42
CA GLN A 130 -3.01 -51.44 -24.62
C GLN A 130 -4.14 -52.47 -24.78
N GLN A 131 -5.15 -52.44 -23.89
CA GLN A 131 -6.30 -53.34 -23.95
C GLN A 131 -7.08 -53.16 -25.25
N PHE A 132 -7.33 -51.91 -25.66
CA PHE A 132 -7.98 -51.62 -26.92
C PHE A 132 -7.20 -52.16 -28.13
N SER A 133 -5.88 -51.96 -28.13
CA SER A 133 -5.00 -52.49 -29.18
C SER A 133 -5.00 -54.02 -29.23
N GLN A 134 -5.08 -54.68 -28.07
CA GLN A 134 -5.17 -56.13 -27.99
C GLN A 134 -6.50 -56.65 -28.55
N SER A 135 -7.62 -55.99 -28.24
CA SER A 135 -8.94 -56.35 -28.80
C SER A 135 -8.99 -56.23 -30.32
N ILE A 136 -8.33 -55.23 -30.90
CA ILE A 136 -8.20 -55.12 -32.37
C ILE A 136 -7.36 -56.27 -32.93
N LYS A 137 -6.21 -56.58 -32.30
CA LYS A 137 -5.33 -57.68 -32.75
C LYS A 137 -5.97 -59.05 -32.66
N SER A 138 -6.95 -59.25 -31.78
CA SER A 138 -7.69 -60.52 -31.67
C SER A 138 -8.79 -60.69 -32.71
N MET A 139 -9.07 -59.68 -33.53
CA MET A 139 -10.02 -59.82 -34.65
C MET A 139 -9.38 -60.70 -35.72
N ASP A 140 -10.03 -61.84 -36.02
CA ASP A 140 -9.52 -62.85 -36.95
C ASP A 140 -10.57 -63.17 -38.02
N ALA A 141 -10.32 -62.69 -39.23
CA ALA A 141 -11.26 -62.83 -40.35
C ALA A 141 -11.52 -64.30 -40.71
N ASP A 142 -10.53 -65.19 -40.57
CA ASP A 142 -10.69 -66.60 -40.91
C ASP A 142 -11.59 -67.33 -39.91
N THR A 143 -11.51 -66.98 -38.62
CA THR A 143 -12.47 -67.44 -37.60
C THR A 143 -13.87 -66.92 -37.89
N ASP A 144 -14.02 -65.64 -38.22
CA ASP A 144 -15.32 -65.04 -38.51
C ASP A 144 -15.98 -65.69 -39.75
N LEU A 145 -15.23 -65.85 -40.85
CA LEU A 145 -15.72 -66.48 -42.09
C LEU A 145 -16.09 -67.95 -41.89
N ARG A 146 -15.32 -68.68 -41.08
CA ARG A 146 -15.61 -70.07 -40.72
C ARG A 146 -16.92 -70.19 -39.94
N VAL A 147 -17.08 -69.40 -38.87
CA VAL A 147 -18.32 -69.38 -38.06
C VAL A 147 -19.54 -69.05 -38.94
N TRP A 148 -19.39 -68.09 -39.86
CA TRP A 148 -20.45 -67.75 -40.80
C TRP A 148 -20.80 -68.90 -41.74
N SER A 149 -19.80 -69.54 -42.36
CA SER A 149 -19.99 -70.67 -43.28
C SER A 149 -20.65 -71.86 -42.59
N ASP A 150 -20.30 -72.14 -41.33
CA ASP A 150 -20.86 -73.24 -40.55
C ASP A 150 -22.31 -72.96 -40.15
N THR A 151 -22.65 -71.69 -39.88
CA THR A 151 -23.98 -71.32 -39.36
C THR A 151 -24.98 -70.97 -40.46
N ASN A 152 -24.52 -70.40 -41.59
CA ASN A 152 -25.38 -69.84 -42.64
C ASN A 152 -24.97 -70.26 -44.06
N GLY A 153 -23.94 -71.10 -44.21
CA GLY A 153 -23.36 -71.47 -45.50
C GLY A 153 -23.36 -72.98 -45.74
N ALA A 154 -22.36 -73.44 -46.51
CA ALA A 154 -22.27 -74.83 -46.96
C ALA A 154 -22.02 -75.85 -45.83
N GLY A 155 -21.66 -75.41 -44.62
CA GLY A 155 -21.50 -76.27 -43.45
C GLY A 155 -22.78 -76.51 -42.66
N MET A 156 -23.86 -75.79 -42.97
CA MET A 156 -25.15 -75.88 -42.29
C MET A 156 -25.88 -77.16 -42.76
N LYS A 157 -26.16 -78.08 -41.83
CA LYS A 157 -26.99 -79.27 -42.08
C LYS A 157 -28.47 -78.98 -41.89
#